data_AF-A0A914CAB1-F1
#
_entry.id   AF-A0A914CAB1-F1
#
_cell.length_a   1.000
_cell.length_b   1.000
_cell.length_c   1.000
_cell.angle_alpha   90.00
_cell.angle_beta   90.00
_cell.angle_gamma   90.00
#
_symmetry.space_group_name_H-M   'P 1'
#
loop_
_entity.id
_entity.type
_entity.pdbx_description
1 polymer ?
#
loop_
_entity_poly.entity_id
_entity_poly.type
_entity_poly.pdbx_seq_one_letter_code
_entity_poly.pdbx_strand_id
1 'polypeptide(L)'
;MGQVNCGAIPMAAEVQSDMATPALAEYGSDYLKREFLMPSLTGEVVSCLGVSEPHAGSDVAAIRTYARKHNDDLIITGSKICKARGRHIEKLGMHCSDTAEIFFDNVRVPMRNIIGDEGRGFFYQMSQFQHERLVAVAVLLEPLSKIIDTTMEYARERQIFGQPELNNQI
;
A
#
# COMPACT_ATOMS: atom_id res chain seq x y z
N MET A 1 -6.82 -13.94 -6.14
CA MET A 1 -5.48 -13.38 -6.43
C MET A 1 -4.33 -14.38 -6.30
N GLY A 2 -4.45 -15.49 -5.55
CA GLY A 2 -3.35 -16.44 -5.31
C GLY A 2 -2.75 -17.13 -6.56
N GLN A 3 -3.50 -17.26 -7.65
CA GLN A 3 -2.99 -17.92 -8.87
C GLN A 3 -2.03 -17.06 -9.70
N VAL A 4 -1.91 -15.76 -9.41
CA VAL A 4 -1.00 -14.86 -10.16
C VAL A 4 0.45 -15.22 -9.86
N ASN A 5 1.24 -15.54 -10.88
CA ASN A 5 2.67 -15.87 -10.74
C ASN A 5 3.57 -14.62 -10.62
N CYS A 6 3.09 -13.61 -9.89
CA CYS A 6 3.75 -12.33 -9.71
C CYS A 6 3.24 -11.71 -8.41
N GLY A 7 4.09 -11.51 -7.41
CA GLY A 7 3.70 -10.90 -6.14
C GLY A 7 3.33 -9.41 -6.25
N ALA A 8 3.77 -8.73 -7.31
CA ALA A 8 3.58 -7.29 -7.46
C ALA A 8 2.13 -6.90 -7.81
N ILE A 9 1.40 -7.74 -8.56
CA ILE A 9 0.01 -7.44 -8.96
C ILE A 9 -0.96 -7.60 -7.78
N PRO A 10 -0.95 -8.70 -7.01
CA PRO A 10 -1.75 -8.80 -5.79
C PRO A 10 -1.47 -7.68 -4.80
N MET A 11 -0.20 -7.32 -4.62
CA MET A 11 0.20 -6.21 -3.75
C MET A 11 -0.32 -4.85 -4.24
N ALA A 12 -0.34 -4.58 -5.55
CA ALA A 12 -0.87 -3.33 -6.08
C ALA A 12 -2.39 -3.22 -5.84
N ALA A 13 -3.12 -4.32 -6.05
CA ALA A 13 -4.55 -4.39 -5.80
C ALA A 13 -4.89 -4.30 -4.30
N GLU A 14 -4.09 -4.95 -3.44
CA GLU A 14 -4.20 -4.85 -1.98
C GLU A 14 -4.04 -3.40 -1.53
N VAL A 15 -3.04 -2.66 -2.02
CA VAL A 15 -2.91 -1.26 -1.59
C VAL A 15 -4.11 -0.42 -1.97
N GLN A 16 -4.63 -0.60 -3.19
CA GLN A 16 -5.81 0.13 -3.64
C GLN A 16 -7.02 -0.14 -2.72
N SER A 17 -7.27 -1.42 -2.39
CA SER A 17 -8.49 -1.84 -1.71
C SER A 17 -8.41 -1.86 -0.18
N ASP A 18 -7.26 -2.22 0.37
CA ASP A 18 -7.09 -2.49 1.81
C ASP A 18 -6.19 -1.47 2.53
N MET A 19 -5.53 -0.56 1.80
CA MET A 19 -4.70 0.49 2.40
C MET A 19 -5.11 1.92 2.05
N ALA A 20 -5.49 2.19 0.80
CA ALA A 20 -5.75 3.57 0.34
C ALA A 20 -7.22 4.01 0.51
N THR A 21 -8.17 3.07 0.42
CA THR A 21 -9.60 3.34 0.43
C THR A 21 -10.34 3.11 1.76
N PRO A 22 -9.85 2.31 2.75
CA PRO A 22 -10.61 2.04 3.97
C PRO A 22 -11.00 3.28 4.77
N ALA A 23 -10.09 4.25 4.94
CA ALA A 23 -10.39 5.48 5.66
C ALA A 23 -11.53 6.29 5.02
N LEU A 24 -11.60 6.32 3.68
CA LEU A 24 -12.71 6.92 2.94
C LEU A 24 -14.01 6.13 3.09
N ALA A 25 -13.94 4.79 3.07
CA ALA A 25 -15.09 3.93 3.23
C ALA A 25 -15.72 4.03 4.63
N GLU A 26 -14.89 4.07 5.66
CA GLU A 26 -15.33 4.05 7.05
C GLU A 26 -15.71 5.45 7.55
N TYR A 27 -14.86 6.46 7.29
CA TYR A 27 -14.98 7.79 7.89
C TYR A 27 -15.33 8.91 6.89
N GLY A 28 -15.40 8.60 5.59
CA GLY A 28 -15.75 9.59 4.58
C GLY A 28 -17.22 10.03 4.65
N SER A 29 -17.47 11.30 4.35
CA SER A 29 -18.83 11.81 4.11
C SER A 29 -19.45 11.19 2.85
N ASP A 30 -20.77 11.31 2.68
CA ASP A 30 -21.45 10.83 1.47
C ASP A 30 -20.89 11.47 0.20
N TYR A 31 -20.49 12.74 0.27
CA TYR A 31 -19.79 13.43 -0.80
C TYR A 31 -18.45 12.74 -1.11
N LEU A 32 -17.62 12.50 -0.09
CA LEU A 32 -16.31 11.86 -0.28
C LEU A 32 -16.43 10.43 -0.85
N LYS A 33 -17.44 9.69 -0.40
CA LYS A 33 -17.70 8.33 -0.91
C LYS A 33 -18.11 8.35 -2.38
N ARG A 34 -18.98 9.27 -2.79
CA ARG A 34 -19.40 9.39 -4.20
C ARG A 34 -18.28 9.89 -5.10
N GLU A 35 -17.55 10.92 -4.65
CA GLU A 35 -16.56 11.61 -5.48
C GLU A 35 -15.23 10.86 -5.58
N PHE A 36 -14.78 10.19 -4.51
CA PHE A 36 -13.44 9.60 -4.46
C PHE A 36 -13.45 8.08 -4.27
N LEU A 37 -14.33 7.55 -3.42
CA LEU A 37 -14.37 6.10 -3.17
C LEU A 37 -14.95 5.33 -4.36
N MET A 38 -16.09 5.75 -4.90
CA MET A 38 -16.74 5.05 -6.01
C MET A 38 -15.82 4.95 -7.24
N PRO A 39 -15.17 6.03 -7.73
CA PRO A 39 -14.20 5.91 -8.83
C PRO A 39 -12.98 5.05 -8.49
N SER A 40 -12.57 5.01 -7.22
CA SER A 40 -11.48 4.15 -6.77
C SER A 40 -11.85 2.66 -6.81
N LEU A 41 -13.11 2.33 -6.51
CA LEU A 41 -13.62 0.96 -6.55
C LEU A 41 -13.91 0.49 -7.98
N THR A 42 -14.31 1.38 -8.88
CA THR A 42 -14.51 1.05 -10.31
C THR A 42 -13.19 0.97 -11.08
N GLY A 43 -12.08 1.41 -10.48
CA GLY A 43 -10.76 1.44 -11.11
C GLY A 43 -10.52 2.62 -12.04
N GLU A 44 -11.42 3.60 -12.04
CA GLU A 44 -11.25 4.87 -12.77
C GLU A 44 -10.15 5.74 -12.14
N VAL A 45 -9.99 5.65 -10.83
CA VAL A 45 -8.95 6.37 -10.07
C VAL A 45 -8.09 5.38 -9.29
N VAL A 46 -6.78 5.48 -9.46
CA VAL A 46 -5.81 4.80 -8.59
C VAL A 46 -5.48 5.72 -7.42
N SER A 47 -5.74 5.23 -6.21
CA SER A 47 -5.52 5.93 -4.96
C SER A 47 -4.18 5.52 -4.33
N CYS A 48 -3.63 6.38 -3.49
CA CYS A 48 -2.39 6.12 -2.78
C CYS A 48 -2.51 6.51 -1.31
N LEU A 49 -1.76 5.81 -0.45
CA LEU A 49 -1.66 6.13 0.96
C LEU A 49 -0.43 7.03 1.20
N GLY A 50 -0.67 8.30 1.51
CA GLY A 50 0.37 9.32 1.70
C GLY A 50 0.76 9.55 3.17
N VAL A 51 1.27 8.52 3.86
CA VAL A 51 1.68 8.64 5.28
C VAL A 51 3.16 8.99 5.41
N SER A 52 4.03 8.09 4.93
CA SER A 52 5.48 8.16 5.09
C SER A 52 6.09 9.39 4.42
N GLU A 53 7.15 9.92 5.03
CA GLU A 53 7.96 11.03 4.52
C GLU A 53 9.42 10.59 4.39
N PRO A 54 10.26 11.31 3.61
CA PRO A 54 11.67 10.96 3.45
C PRO A 54 12.46 10.77 4.76
N HIS A 55 11.98 11.37 5.86
CA HIS A 55 12.60 11.31 7.18
C HIS A 55 11.73 10.63 8.25
N ALA A 56 10.51 10.21 7.93
CA ALA A 56 9.55 9.65 8.88
C ALA A 56 8.84 8.44 8.26
N GLY A 57 9.24 7.24 8.68
CA GLY A 57 8.62 5.96 8.31
C GLY A 57 7.95 5.30 9.51
N SER A 58 8.72 4.53 10.28
CA SER A 58 8.22 3.83 11.48
C SER A 58 7.69 4.78 12.56
N ASP A 59 8.25 5.99 12.66
CA ASP A 59 7.75 7.05 13.54
C ASP A 59 6.79 7.96 12.77
N VAL A 60 5.54 7.52 12.65
CA VAL A 60 4.48 8.27 11.95
C VAL A 60 4.13 9.57 12.68
N ALA A 61 4.40 9.68 13.98
CA ALA A 61 4.15 10.91 14.72
C ALA A 61 5.14 12.04 14.37
N ALA A 62 6.30 11.69 13.78
CA ALA A 62 7.35 12.63 13.39
C ALA A 62 7.15 13.29 12.02
N ILE A 63 6.02 13.05 11.33
CA ILE A 63 5.72 13.69 10.05
C ILE A 63 5.73 15.22 10.15
N ARG A 64 6.20 15.88 9.10
CA ARG A 64 6.32 17.34 9.03
C ARG A 64 5.42 17.99 7.98
N THR A 65 4.80 17.20 7.10
CA THR A 65 3.74 17.72 6.22
C THR A 65 2.67 18.36 7.10
N TYR A 66 2.33 19.61 6.79
CA TYR A 66 1.37 20.38 7.57
C TYR A 66 0.30 20.97 6.67
N ALA A 67 -0.85 21.26 7.28
CA ALA A 67 -1.96 21.95 6.66
C ALA A 67 -2.29 23.20 7.48
N ARG A 68 -2.40 24.35 6.82
CA ARG A 68 -2.89 25.60 7.44
C ARG A 68 -4.26 25.95 6.88
N LYS A 69 -5.18 26.39 7.74
CA LYS A 69 -6.50 26.89 7.31
C LYS A 69 -6.34 28.24 6.60
N HIS A 70 -7.05 28.43 5.51
CA HIS A 70 -7.18 29.69 4.80
C HIS A 70 -8.57 29.78 4.18
N ASN A 71 -9.47 30.54 4.82
CA ASN A 71 -10.90 30.57 4.52
C ASN A 71 -11.50 29.15 4.64
N ASP A 72 -12.20 28.68 3.61
CA ASP A 72 -12.83 27.35 3.55
C ASP A 72 -11.89 26.25 3.01
N ASP A 73 -10.60 26.57 2.85
CA ASP A 73 -9.56 25.66 2.34
C ASP A 73 -8.48 25.35 3.39
N LEU A 74 -7.83 24.21 3.20
CA LEU A 74 -6.55 23.84 3.78
C LEU A 74 -5.46 24.06 2.73
N ILE A 75 -4.38 24.73 3.13
CA ILE A 75 -3.18 24.88 2.32
C ILE A 75 -2.14 23.88 2.84
N ILE A 76 -1.84 22.86 2.04
CA ILE A 76 -0.96 21.74 2.41
C ILE A 76 0.43 21.96 1.80
N THR A 77 1.46 21.80 2.65
CA THR A 77 2.86 21.83 2.24
C THR A 77 3.63 20.69 2.90
N GLY A 78 4.43 19.97 2.11
CA GLY A 78 5.23 18.84 2.56
C GLY A 78 5.60 17.88 1.44
N SER A 79 6.09 16.70 1.79
CA SER A 79 6.36 15.63 0.84
C SER A 79 6.07 14.26 1.41
N LYS A 80 5.69 13.33 0.55
CA LYS A 80 5.34 11.95 0.89
C LYS A 80 6.10 10.97 0.02
N ILE A 81 6.43 9.83 0.58
CA ILE A 81 6.86 8.64 -0.18
C ILE A 81 5.65 7.71 -0.22
N CYS A 82 5.10 7.47 -1.41
CA CYS A 82 3.92 6.63 -1.55
C CYS A 82 3.88 5.90 -2.91
N LYS A 83 2.89 5.02 -3.07
CA LYS A 83 2.63 4.34 -4.34
C LYS A 83 1.84 5.25 -5.28
N ALA A 84 2.56 6.08 -6.04
CA ALA A 84 1.95 7.02 -6.96
C ALA A 84 2.79 7.18 -8.23
N ARG A 85 2.17 7.80 -9.24
CA ARG A 85 2.84 8.13 -10.50
C ARG A 85 3.71 9.38 -10.30
N GLY A 86 5.03 9.22 -10.23
CA GLY A 86 5.99 10.30 -10.02
C GLY A 86 7.42 9.84 -10.31
N ARG A 87 8.43 10.46 -9.67
CA ARG A 87 9.84 10.03 -9.85
C ARG A 87 10.00 8.58 -9.39
N HIS A 88 10.25 7.67 -10.34
CA HIS A 88 10.37 6.24 -10.08
C HIS A 88 11.53 5.95 -9.11
N ILE A 89 11.25 5.16 -8.09
CA ILE A 89 12.27 4.61 -7.20
C ILE A 89 12.66 3.23 -7.73
N GLU A 90 13.94 3.05 -8.02
CA GLU A 90 14.51 1.74 -8.33
C GLU A 90 14.47 0.86 -7.07
N LYS A 91 13.82 -0.30 -7.20
CA LYS A 91 13.56 -1.23 -6.09
C LYS A 91 14.26 -2.56 -6.37
N LEU A 92 14.56 -3.32 -5.31
CA LEU A 92 15.09 -4.70 -5.44
C LEU A 92 14.07 -5.66 -6.08
N GLY A 93 12.78 -5.38 -5.91
CA GLY A 93 11.67 -6.16 -6.45
C GLY A 93 10.37 -5.35 -6.44
N MET A 94 9.23 -6.00 -6.67
CA MET A 94 7.92 -5.34 -6.76
C MET A 94 7.89 -4.22 -7.82
N HIS A 95 8.58 -4.43 -8.94
CA HIS A 95 8.74 -3.42 -10.00
C HIS A 95 7.42 -2.95 -10.62
N CYS A 96 6.38 -3.79 -10.62
CA CYS A 96 5.06 -3.41 -11.13
C CYS A 96 4.24 -2.55 -10.15
N SER A 97 4.73 -2.32 -8.93
CA SER A 97 4.13 -1.38 -7.99
C SER A 97 4.81 -0.02 -8.15
N ASP A 98 4.09 0.97 -8.67
CA ASP A 98 4.60 2.34 -8.75
C ASP A 98 4.94 2.85 -7.34
N THR A 99 6.10 3.49 -7.20
CA THR A 99 6.51 4.14 -5.95
C THR A 99 7.23 5.41 -6.32
N ALA A 100 6.74 6.51 -5.77
CA ALA A 100 7.23 7.83 -6.06
C ALA A 100 7.15 8.75 -4.85
N GLU A 101 7.94 9.80 -4.94
CA GLU A 101 7.84 10.94 -4.05
C GLU A 101 6.79 11.92 -4.59
N ILE A 102 5.84 12.32 -3.72
CA ILE A 102 4.86 13.37 -3.99
C ILE A 102 5.25 14.61 -3.22
N PHE A 103 5.19 15.76 -3.87
CA PHE A 103 5.43 17.06 -3.26
C PHE A 103 4.13 17.87 -3.22
N PHE A 104 3.89 18.51 -2.08
CA PHE A 104 2.82 19.48 -1.90
C PHE A 104 3.47 20.85 -1.72
N ASP A 105 3.25 21.75 -2.68
CA ASP A 105 3.62 23.16 -2.56
C ASP A 105 2.36 24.00 -2.52
N ASN A 106 1.95 24.41 -1.31
CA ASN A 106 0.77 25.23 -1.07
C ASN A 106 -0.50 24.72 -1.77
N VAL A 107 -0.70 23.40 -1.77
CA VAL A 107 -1.86 22.76 -2.42
C VAL A 107 -3.13 23.11 -1.66
N ARG A 108 -4.11 23.66 -2.36
CA ARG A 108 -5.43 23.98 -1.82
C ARG A 108 -6.32 22.74 -1.78
N VAL A 109 -6.85 22.42 -0.61
CA VAL A 109 -7.79 21.33 -0.39
C VAL A 109 -9.00 21.86 0.37
N PRO A 110 -10.22 21.78 -0.20
CA PRO A 110 -11.42 22.23 0.51
C PRO A 110 -11.59 21.54 1.86
N MET A 111 -12.02 22.26 2.90
CA MET A 111 -12.23 21.67 4.23
C MET A 111 -13.27 20.53 4.22
N ARG A 112 -14.21 20.55 3.27
CA ARG A 112 -15.16 19.43 3.05
C ARG A 112 -14.50 18.11 2.64
N ASN A 113 -13.20 18.14 2.26
CA ASN A 113 -12.43 16.95 1.91
C ASN A 113 -11.72 16.32 3.13
N ILE A 114 -11.91 16.84 4.35
CA ILE A 114 -11.43 16.16 5.56
C ILE A 114 -12.16 14.82 5.70
N ILE A 115 -11.40 13.74 5.90
CA ILE A 115 -11.92 12.40 6.16
C ILE A 115 -12.11 12.24 7.67
N GLY A 116 -13.33 11.94 8.10
CA GLY A 116 -13.70 11.88 9.51
C GLY A 116 -13.54 13.24 10.21
N ASP A 117 -13.12 13.22 11.47
CA ASP A 117 -12.97 14.41 12.28
C ASP A 117 -11.53 14.98 12.23
N GLU A 118 -11.41 16.30 12.24
CA GLU A 118 -10.12 16.99 12.29
C GLU A 118 -9.29 16.55 13.51
N GLY A 119 -7.99 16.28 13.30
CA GLY A 119 -7.09 15.81 14.35
C GLY A 119 -7.20 14.32 14.69
N ARG A 120 -8.15 13.58 14.09
CA ARG A 120 -8.31 12.14 14.33
C ARG A 120 -7.56 11.22 13.36
N GLY A 121 -6.90 11.80 12.33
CA GLY A 121 -6.20 11.04 11.28
C GLY A 121 -5.19 10.01 11.79
N PHE A 122 -4.44 10.32 12.86
CA PHE A 122 -3.50 9.35 13.46
C PHE A 122 -4.21 8.11 13.98
N PHE A 123 -5.35 8.27 14.66
CA PHE A 123 -6.12 7.14 15.19
C PHE A 123 -6.73 6.28 14.09
N TYR A 124 -7.25 6.91 13.04
CA TYR A 124 -7.76 6.19 11.87
C TYR A 124 -6.63 5.36 11.21
N GLN A 125 -5.44 5.95 11.06
CA GLN A 125 -4.29 5.25 10.49
C GLN A 125 -3.83 4.06 11.34
N MET A 126 -3.77 4.23 12.67
CA MET A 126 -3.36 3.13 13.55
C MET A 126 -4.35 1.97 13.54
N SER A 127 -5.65 2.24 13.41
CA SER A 127 -6.67 1.20 13.27
C SER A 127 -6.52 0.46 11.94
N GLN A 128 -6.32 1.19 10.83
CA GLN A 128 -6.07 0.60 9.52
C GLN A 128 -4.84 -0.32 9.51
N PHE A 129 -3.75 0.08 10.16
CA PHE A 129 -2.52 -0.72 10.25
C PHE A 129 -2.72 -2.08 10.94
N GLN A 130 -3.76 -2.25 11.75
CA GLN A 130 -4.09 -3.56 12.31
C GLN A 130 -4.78 -4.45 11.27
N HIS A 131 -5.67 -3.87 10.47
CA HIS A 131 -6.39 -4.58 9.42
C HIS A 131 -5.44 -5.04 8.31
N GLU A 132 -4.59 -4.14 7.82
CA GLU A 132 -3.68 -4.44 6.70
C GLU A 132 -2.72 -5.60 7.01
N ARG A 133 -2.32 -5.77 8.28
CA ARG A 133 -1.44 -6.88 8.70
C ARG A 133 -2.09 -8.23 8.48
N LEU A 134 -3.39 -8.33 8.69
CA LEU A 134 -4.13 -9.56 8.47
C LEU A 134 -4.25 -9.86 6.96
N VAL A 135 -4.51 -8.82 6.17
CA VAL A 135 -4.61 -8.93 4.71
C VAL A 135 -3.28 -9.37 4.10
N ALA A 136 -2.16 -8.77 4.54
CA ALA A 136 -0.83 -9.13 4.07
C ALA A 136 -0.51 -10.62 4.27
N VAL A 137 -0.94 -11.22 5.39
CA VAL A 137 -0.78 -12.66 5.63
C VAL A 137 -1.55 -13.48 4.60
N ALA A 138 -2.80 -13.10 4.31
CA ALA A 138 -3.64 -13.83 3.35
C ALA A 138 -3.04 -13.82 1.93
N VAL A 139 -2.38 -12.73 1.52
CA VAL A 139 -1.74 -12.60 0.21
C VAL A 139 -0.49 -13.49 0.09
N LEU A 140 0.18 -13.82 1.20
CA LEU A 140 1.42 -14.58 1.21
C LEU A 140 1.25 -16.11 1.24
N LEU A 141 0.10 -16.63 1.69
CA LEU A 141 -0.10 -18.08 1.89
C LEU A 141 0.13 -18.90 0.61
N GLU A 142 -0.49 -18.47 -0.50
CA GLU A 142 -0.39 -19.19 -1.77
C GLU A 142 1.01 -19.09 -2.40
N PRO A 143 1.67 -17.92 -2.46
CA PRO A 143 3.08 -17.84 -2.84
C PRO A 143 4.00 -18.75 -2.03
N LEU A 144 3.79 -18.85 -0.71
CA LEU A 144 4.59 -19.74 0.14
C LEU A 144 4.38 -21.21 -0.20
N SER A 145 3.13 -21.64 -0.44
CA SER A 145 2.85 -23.01 -0.90
C SER A 145 3.57 -23.30 -2.22
N LYS A 146 3.51 -22.38 -3.18
CA LYS A 146 4.18 -22.53 -4.48
C LYS A 146 5.70 -22.62 -4.37
N ILE A 147 6.31 -21.87 -3.44
CA ILE A 147 7.76 -21.96 -3.18
C ILE A 147 8.11 -23.35 -2.67
N ILE A 148 7.30 -23.92 -1.77
CA ILE A 148 7.50 -25.28 -1.26
C ILE A 148 7.38 -26.28 -2.41
N ASP A 149 6.32 -26.21 -3.20
CA ASP A 149 6.09 -27.12 -4.32
C ASP A 149 7.23 -27.05 -5.36
N THR A 150 7.64 -25.83 -5.74
CA THR A 150 8.75 -25.61 -6.68
C THR A 150 10.07 -26.15 -6.13
N THR A 151 10.31 -25.98 -4.83
CA THR A 151 11.51 -26.49 -4.15
C THR A 151 11.51 -28.02 -4.12
N MET A 152 10.36 -28.63 -3.84
CA MET A 152 10.18 -30.08 -3.85
C MET A 152 10.37 -30.67 -5.25
N GLU A 153 9.83 -30.02 -6.28
CA GLU A 153 10.06 -30.41 -7.68
C GLU A 153 11.54 -30.33 -8.05
N TYR A 154 12.19 -29.20 -7.77
CA TYR A 154 13.62 -29.03 -8.05
C TYR A 154 14.48 -30.09 -7.35
N ALA A 155 14.21 -30.38 -6.08
CA ALA A 155 14.95 -31.40 -5.32
C ALA A 155 14.74 -32.84 -5.84
N ARG A 156 13.60 -33.13 -6.48
CA ARG A 156 13.34 -34.43 -7.12
C ARG A 156 14.08 -34.58 -8.45
N GLU A 157 14.15 -33.52 -9.23
CA GLU A 157 14.78 -33.54 -10.56
C GLU A 157 16.31 -33.42 -10.48
N ARG A 158 16.82 -32.68 -9.49
CA ARG A 158 18.26 -32.41 -9.35
C ARG A 158 19.02 -33.67 -8.95
N GLN A 159 19.85 -34.20 -9.86
CA GLN A 159 20.73 -35.33 -9.59
C GLN A 159 22.06 -34.87 -9.00
N ILE A 160 22.46 -35.44 -7.86
CA ILE A 160 23.80 -35.30 -7.25
C ILE A 160 24.24 -36.65 -6.69
N PHE A 161 25.52 -36.99 -6.84
CA PHE A 161 26.06 -38.30 -6.43
C PHE A 161 25.33 -39.53 -7.05
N GLY A 162 24.72 -39.36 -8.23
CA GLY A 162 24.03 -40.43 -8.95
C GLY A 162 22.59 -40.71 -8.52
N GLN A 163 22.01 -39.87 -7.65
CA GLN A 163 20.62 -39.97 -7.21
C GLN A 163 19.98 -38.58 -7.03
N PRO A 164 18.64 -38.49 -6.90
CA PRO A 164 17.98 -37.22 -6.57
C PRO A 164 18.53 -36.60 -5.28
N GLU A 165 18.70 -35.27 -5.27
CA GLU A 165 19.11 -34.47 -4.11
C GLU A 165 18.21 -34.71 -2.89
N LEU A 166 16.92 -34.93 -3.14
CA LEU A 166 15.94 -35.24 -2.10
C LEU A 166 16.33 -36.46 -1.23
N ASN A 167 17.09 -37.42 -1.76
CA ASN A 167 17.49 -38.64 -1.04
C ASN A 167 18.75 -38.45 -0.17
N ASN A 168 19.36 -37.26 -0.18
CA ASN A 168 20.58 -36.96 0.58
C ASN A 168 20.28 -36.26 1.92
N GLN A 169 19.10 -36.46 2.50
CA GLN A 169 18.77 -36.00 3.84
C GLN A 169 19.47 -36.89 4.89
N ILE A 170 20.27 -36.28 5.76
CA ILE A 170 21.03 -36.94 6.85
C ILE A 170 20.07 -37.40 7.95
#